data_AF-A0A959KPW2-F1
#
_entry.id   AF-A0A959KPW2-F1
#
_cell.length_a   1.000
_cell.length_b   1.000
_cell.length_c   1.000
_cell.angle_alpha   90.00
_cell.angle_beta   90.00
_cell.angle_gamma   90.00
#
_symmetry.space_group_name_H-M   'P 1'
#
loop_
_entity.id
_entity.type
_entity.pdbx_description
1 polymer ?
#
loop_
_entity_poly.entity_id
_entity_poly.type
_entity_poly.pdbx_seq_one_letter_code
_entity_poly.pdbx_strand_id
1 'polypeptide(L)'
;TTKILIGKGARRAAIPLAKSTLTNAIRFEFTDLIIDLARILRMHYGTIEGNRKRYKEYNELLKRHETSQRAELLAEEYFIDLAVNFVKSRASQTEIEQVAEKYASDLEAFPKRFQTYRSLLYAYRVLVLRHQIANDYQKTLEVCKEAIESFRTKDHLASKSAIFTFQFVILSCCIQLKRYKEGEKTALACLKILPEGSQNWYSTLELYIILSFHTQNFQKAREIFQQATQHKGFKSQYENINEQWLIYEAFIHYFLEIGLLTSPKTGKPSALKRFRVGKFLNEVPTFSKDKRGTNISIIIIQILFLLHQHKYGDVIDKMEALNMYCHRYLRRDDTYRSNCFIKMLLQLPHARFNRVAAIRKARKYFDKLKEVPLEVAKQGSEIEIVPYELLWKLVIESLDHSFHEY
;
A
#
# COMPACT_ATOMS: atom_id res chain seq x y z
N THR A 1 -27.50 22.25 -10.79
CA THR A 1 -28.12 23.21 -11.73
C THR A 1 -29.51 22.81 -12.21
N THR A 2 -29.71 21.62 -12.79
CA THR A 2 -31.02 21.15 -13.28
C THR A 2 -32.14 21.28 -12.25
N LYS A 3 -31.95 20.76 -11.03
CA LYS A 3 -32.93 20.90 -9.93
C LYS A 3 -33.30 22.35 -9.61
N ILE A 4 -32.31 23.26 -9.63
CA ILE A 4 -32.52 24.69 -9.38
C ILE A 4 -33.42 25.29 -10.48
N LEU A 5 -33.14 25.00 -11.76
CA LEU A 5 -33.93 25.49 -12.88
C LEU A 5 -35.37 24.93 -12.85
N ILE A 6 -35.54 23.66 -12.48
CA ILE A 6 -36.87 23.06 -12.28
C ILE A 6 -37.63 23.77 -11.16
N GLY A 7 -36.97 24.03 -10.02
CA GLY A 7 -37.57 24.75 -8.88
C GLY A 7 -37.96 26.18 -9.22
N LYS A 8 -37.23 26.84 -10.12
CA LYS A 8 -37.56 28.18 -10.65
C LYS A 8 -38.56 28.18 -11.82
N GLY A 9 -39.16 27.04 -12.16
CA GLY A 9 -40.10 26.93 -13.28
C GLY A 9 -39.47 27.01 -14.69
N ALA A 10 -38.15 27.13 -14.80
CA ALA A 10 -37.41 27.28 -16.07
C ALA A 10 -37.24 25.95 -16.82
N ARG A 11 -38.35 25.24 -17.10
CA ARG A 11 -38.35 23.88 -17.68
C ARG A 11 -37.74 23.81 -19.08
N ARG A 12 -37.94 24.85 -19.90
CA ARG A 12 -37.37 24.91 -21.27
C ARG A 12 -35.84 24.80 -21.27
N ALA A 13 -35.16 25.34 -20.26
CA ALA A 13 -33.72 25.20 -20.09
C ALA A 13 -33.34 23.91 -19.31
N ALA A 14 -34.14 23.54 -18.31
CA ALA A 14 -33.82 22.41 -17.44
C ALA A 14 -33.87 21.04 -18.14
N ILE A 15 -34.86 20.81 -19.02
CA ILE A 15 -35.08 19.49 -19.62
C ILE A 15 -33.98 19.11 -20.64
N PRO A 16 -33.56 19.99 -21.56
CA PRO A 16 -32.41 19.70 -22.43
C PRO A 16 -31.13 19.44 -21.62
N LEU A 17 -30.89 20.23 -20.58
CA LEU A 17 -29.76 20.03 -19.67
C LEU A 17 -29.85 18.66 -18.98
N ALA A 18 -31.02 18.30 -18.43
CA ALA A 18 -31.24 17.01 -17.77
C ALA A 18 -30.95 15.83 -18.70
N LYS A 19 -31.41 15.90 -19.96
CA LYS A 19 -31.14 14.86 -20.96
C LYS A 19 -29.65 14.75 -21.29
N SER A 20 -28.99 15.87 -21.56
CA SER A 20 -27.55 15.91 -21.86
C SER A 20 -26.73 15.35 -20.70
N THR A 21 -27.06 15.76 -19.46
CA THR A 21 -26.42 15.22 -18.25
C THR A 21 -26.72 13.73 -18.08
N LEU A 22 -27.94 13.27 -18.37
CA LEU A 22 -28.31 11.86 -18.25
C LEU A 22 -27.51 10.98 -19.22
N THR A 23 -27.28 11.44 -20.46
CA THR A 23 -26.42 10.72 -21.42
C THR A 23 -25.03 10.50 -20.86
N ASN A 24 -24.43 11.54 -20.25
CA ASN A 24 -23.12 11.42 -19.60
C ASN A 24 -23.18 10.51 -18.36
N ALA A 25 -24.22 10.64 -17.53
CA ALA A 25 -24.39 9.80 -16.34
C ALA A 25 -24.52 8.31 -16.71
N ILE A 26 -25.24 7.97 -17.78
CA ILE A 26 -25.30 6.60 -18.31
C ILE A 26 -23.94 6.16 -18.83
N ARG A 27 -23.25 6.99 -19.63
CA ARG A 27 -21.92 6.68 -20.18
C ARG A 27 -20.88 6.35 -19.10
N PHE A 28 -20.92 7.07 -17.97
CA PHE A 28 -19.97 6.90 -16.85
C PHE A 28 -20.54 6.07 -15.70
N GLU A 29 -21.73 5.50 -15.86
CA GLU A 29 -22.41 4.64 -14.88
C GLU A 29 -22.60 5.30 -13.51
N PHE A 30 -22.94 6.59 -13.49
CA PHE A 30 -23.30 7.32 -12.26
C PHE A 30 -24.75 7.02 -11.86
N THR A 31 -24.98 5.84 -11.30
CA THR A 31 -26.31 5.29 -10.98
C THR A 31 -27.20 6.25 -10.17
N ASP A 32 -26.63 6.96 -9.20
CA ASP A 32 -27.33 7.98 -8.40
C ASP A 32 -27.83 9.17 -9.24
N LEU A 33 -26.98 9.69 -10.13
CA LEU A 33 -27.34 10.76 -11.06
C LEU A 33 -28.36 10.28 -12.11
N ILE A 34 -28.23 9.03 -12.58
CA ILE A 34 -29.19 8.44 -13.52
C ILE A 34 -30.58 8.40 -12.88
N ILE A 35 -30.69 7.90 -11.65
CA ILE A 35 -31.95 7.83 -10.89
C ILE A 35 -32.55 9.22 -10.73
N ASP A 36 -31.74 10.20 -10.29
CA ASP A 36 -32.20 11.56 -10.05
C ASP A 36 -32.73 12.24 -11.33
N LEU A 37 -32.00 12.13 -12.42
CA LEU A 37 -32.37 12.72 -13.72
C LEU A 37 -33.55 11.98 -14.36
N ALA A 38 -33.60 10.65 -14.26
CA ALA A 38 -34.73 9.85 -14.74
C ALA A 38 -36.02 10.22 -14.00
N ARG A 39 -35.97 10.48 -12.69
CA ARG A 39 -37.14 10.97 -11.93
C ARG A 39 -37.64 12.31 -12.45
N ILE A 40 -36.73 13.26 -12.70
CA ILE A 40 -37.07 14.60 -13.24
C ILE A 40 -37.73 14.47 -14.62
N LEU A 41 -37.14 13.68 -15.51
CA LEU A 41 -37.63 13.49 -16.88
C LEU A 41 -38.94 12.71 -16.91
N ARG A 42 -39.06 11.64 -16.13
CA ARG A 42 -40.31 10.88 -15.96
C ARG A 42 -41.46 11.78 -15.52
N MET A 43 -41.21 12.66 -14.53
CA MET A 43 -42.23 13.59 -14.05
C MET A 43 -42.64 14.58 -15.15
N HIS A 44 -41.67 15.19 -15.83
CA HIS A 44 -41.95 16.14 -16.91
C HIS A 44 -42.76 15.51 -18.06
N TYR A 45 -42.34 14.35 -18.56
CA TYR A 45 -43.03 13.67 -19.64
C TYR A 45 -44.38 13.09 -19.22
N GLY A 46 -44.53 12.70 -17.95
CA GLY A 46 -45.79 12.16 -17.43
C GLY A 46 -46.86 13.22 -17.18
N THR A 47 -46.51 14.36 -16.59
CA THR A 47 -47.50 15.32 -16.08
C THR A 47 -47.54 16.67 -16.78
N ILE A 48 -46.49 17.01 -17.55
CA ILE A 48 -46.41 18.33 -18.22
C ILE A 48 -46.60 18.16 -19.73
N GLU A 49 -45.82 17.28 -20.37
CA GLU A 49 -45.92 17.04 -21.82
C GLU A 49 -46.98 15.98 -22.17
N GLY A 50 -47.30 15.05 -21.27
CA GLY A 50 -48.24 13.95 -21.52
C GLY A 50 -47.69 12.87 -22.47
N ASN A 51 -46.38 12.80 -22.67
CA ASN A 51 -45.72 11.85 -23.56
C ASN A 51 -45.57 10.47 -22.90
N ARG A 52 -46.57 9.60 -23.09
CA ARG A 52 -46.64 8.27 -22.47
C ARG A 52 -45.45 7.36 -22.80
N LYS A 53 -44.90 7.45 -24.02
CA LYS A 53 -43.75 6.63 -24.44
C LYS A 53 -42.51 7.00 -23.65
N ARG A 54 -42.16 8.29 -23.61
CA ARG A 54 -40.99 8.78 -22.85
C ARG A 54 -41.17 8.59 -21.34
N TYR A 55 -42.39 8.75 -20.83
CA TYR A 55 -42.68 8.42 -19.44
C TYR A 55 -42.32 6.97 -19.10
N LYS A 56 -42.76 6.00 -19.92
CA LYS A 56 -42.47 4.57 -19.71
C LYS A 56 -40.97 4.29 -19.77
N GLU A 57 -40.29 4.85 -20.77
CA GLU A 57 -38.83 4.74 -20.93
C GLU A 57 -38.07 5.16 -19.67
N TYR A 58 -38.31 6.38 -19.16
CA TYR A 58 -37.64 6.85 -17.94
C TYR A 58 -38.10 6.11 -16.68
N ASN A 59 -39.32 5.57 -16.66
CA ASN A 59 -39.79 4.76 -15.54
C ASN A 59 -39.12 3.39 -15.48
N GLU A 60 -38.89 2.75 -16.61
CA GLU A 60 -38.12 1.49 -16.70
C GLU A 60 -36.64 1.71 -16.37
N LEU A 61 -36.06 2.80 -16.87
CA LEU A 61 -34.70 3.22 -16.54
C LEU A 61 -34.54 3.39 -15.02
N LEU A 62 -35.48 4.10 -14.38
CA LEU A 62 -35.47 4.29 -12.94
C LEU A 62 -35.50 2.95 -12.18
N LYS A 63 -36.46 2.06 -12.48
CA LYS A 63 -36.59 0.76 -11.79
C LYS A 63 -35.32 -0.11 -11.91
N ARG A 64 -34.71 -0.12 -13.10
CA ARG A 64 -33.46 -0.86 -13.36
C ARG A 64 -32.32 -0.34 -12.49
N HIS A 65 -32.16 0.99 -12.43
CA HIS A 65 -31.08 1.60 -11.68
C HIS A 65 -31.33 1.61 -10.17
N GLU A 66 -32.57 1.65 -9.68
CA GLU A 66 -32.88 1.49 -8.25
C GLU A 66 -32.41 0.13 -7.70
N THR A 67 -32.60 -0.93 -8.49
CA THR A 67 -32.11 -2.27 -8.13
C THR A 67 -30.59 -2.31 -8.07
N SER A 68 -29.93 -1.67 -9.06
CA SER A 68 -28.46 -1.58 -9.11
C SER A 68 -27.90 -0.73 -7.96
N GLN A 69 -28.54 0.38 -7.63
CA GLN A 69 -28.12 1.28 -6.55
C GLN A 69 -28.17 0.58 -5.19
N ARG A 70 -29.19 -0.24 -4.92
CA ARG A 70 -29.24 -1.03 -3.68
C ARG A 70 -28.04 -1.98 -3.57
N ALA A 71 -27.68 -2.64 -4.66
CA ALA A 71 -26.50 -3.52 -4.69
C ALA A 71 -25.19 -2.74 -4.51
N GLU A 72 -25.07 -1.56 -5.14
CA GLU A 72 -23.92 -0.66 -4.97
C GLU A 72 -23.74 -0.21 -3.53
N LEU A 73 -24.83 0.23 -2.88
CA LEU A 73 -24.81 0.72 -1.51
C LEU A 73 -24.47 -0.41 -0.52
N LEU A 74 -25.00 -1.61 -0.72
CA LEU A 74 -24.69 -2.76 0.14
C LEU A 74 -23.20 -3.14 0.06
N ALA A 75 -22.65 -3.24 -1.15
CA ALA A 75 -21.24 -3.57 -1.33
C ALA A 75 -20.32 -2.47 -0.75
N GLU A 76 -20.72 -1.20 -0.92
CA GLU A 76 -20.01 -0.06 -0.34
C GLU A 76 -20.07 -0.06 1.20
N GLU A 77 -21.23 -0.35 1.79
CA GLU A 77 -21.40 -0.51 3.24
C GLU A 77 -20.46 -1.57 3.79
N TYR A 78 -20.46 -2.77 3.21
CA TYR A 78 -19.57 -3.87 3.62
C TYR A 78 -18.09 -3.49 3.52
N PHE A 79 -17.71 -2.82 2.43
CA PHE A 79 -16.34 -2.35 2.29
C PHE A 79 -15.97 -1.33 3.37
N ILE A 80 -16.82 -0.34 3.63
CA ILE A 80 -16.56 0.72 4.62
C ILE A 80 -16.49 0.13 6.03
N ASP A 81 -17.40 -0.78 6.37
CA ASP A 81 -17.46 -1.46 7.67
C ASP A 81 -16.17 -2.26 7.93
N LEU A 82 -15.66 -2.99 6.93
CA LEU A 82 -14.36 -3.64 7.04
C LEU A 82 -13.21 -2.63 7.13
N ALA A 83 -13.20 -1.64 6.24
CA ALA A 83 -12.10 -0.68 6.13
C ALA A 83 -11.90 0.17 7.39
N VAL A 84 -12.99 0.55 8.10
CA VAL A 84 -12.89 1.41 9.29
C VAL A 84 -12.08 0.78 10.42
N ASN A 85 -12.06 -0.56 10.49
CA ASN A 85 -11.30 -1.30 11.49
C ASN A 85 -9.78 -1.12 11.33
N PHE A 86 -9.32 -0.91 10.09
CA PHE A 86 -7.90 -0.69 9.77
C PHE A 86 -7.46 0.77 9.95
N VAL A 87 -8.38 1.72 10.02
CA VAL A 87 -8.04 3.16 10.19
C VAL A 87 -7.60 3.48 11.63
N LYS A 88 -8.15 2.80 12.63
CA LYS A 88 -7.87 3.09 14.06
C LYS A 88 -7.31 1.90 14.84
N SER A 89 -7.07 0.75 14.19
CA SER A 89 -6.52 -0.48 14.76
C SER A 89 -7.17 -0.86 16.10
N ARG A 90 -8.51 -1.07 16.10
CA ARG A 90 -9.31 -1.27 17.33
C ARG A 90 -9.93 -2.65 17.50
N ALA A 91 -10.14 -3.41 16.44
CA ALA A 91 -10.88 -4.67 16.49
C ALA A 91 -9.96 -5.90 16.64
N SER A 92 -10.50 -6.98 17.23
CA SER A 92 -9.78 -8.25 17.32
C SER A 92 -9.74 -8.92 15.94
N GLN A 93 -8.58 -9.47 15.56
CA GLN A 93 -8.36 -10.03 14.22
C GLN A 93 -9.40 -11.12 13.85
N THR A 94 -9.77 -11.95 14.82
CA THR A 94 -10.69 -13.08 14.62
C THR A 94 -12.14 -12.65 14.37
N GLU A 95 -12.61 -11.56 15.00
CA GLU A 95 -13.96 -11.04 14.74
C GLU A 95 -14.05 -10.44 13.33
N ILE A 96 -13.01 -9.71 12.91
CA ILE A 96 -12.94 -9.12 11.57
C ILE A 96 -12.92 -10.21 10.50
N GLU A 97 -12.16 -11.29 10.71
CA GLU A 97 -12.11 -12.44 9.80
C GLU A 97 -13.51 -13.05 9.54
N GLN A 98 -14.30 -13.26 10.60
CA GLN A 98 -15.66 -13.82 10.47
C GLN A 98 -16.61 -12.88 9.73
N VAL A 99 -16.54 -11.57 10.02
CA VAL A 99 -17.36 -10.56 9.33
C VAL A 99 -16.97 -10.47 7.85
N ALA A 100 -15.68 -10.46 7.54
CA ALA A 100 -15.19 -10.43 6.17
C ALA A 100 -15.60 -11.67 5.38
N GLU A 101 -15.59 -12.86 6.00
CA GLU A 101 -16.06 -14.10 5.41
C GLU A 101 -17.54 -14.00 5.01
N LYS A 102 -18.38 -13.53 5.93
CA LYS A 102 -19.81 -13.35 5.71
C LYS A 102 -20.07 -12.37 4.56
N TYR A 103 -19.47 -11.19 4.60
CA TYR A 103 -19.65 -10.18 3.55
C TYR A 103 -19.15 -10.65 2.19
N ALA A 104 -18.03 -11.38 2.15
CA ALA A 104 -17.52 -11.95 0.91
C ALA A 104 -18.48 -13.01 0.34
N SER A 105 -19.08 -13.85 1.19
CA SER A 105 -20.07 -14.85 0.76
C SER A 105 -21.32 -14.19 0.16
N ASP A 106 -21.82 -13.13 0.80
CA ASP A 106 -22.98 -12.37 0.30
C ASP A 106 -22.70 -11.73 -1.08
N LEU A 107 -21.43 -11.37 -1.35
CA LEU A 107 -21.00 -10.67 -2.56
C LEU A 107 -20.39 -11.56 -3.66
N GLU A 108 -20.21 -12.86 -3.43
CA GLU A 108 -19.50 -13.76 -4.38
C GLU A 108 -20.17 -13.81 -5.77
N ALA A 109 -21.51 -13.76 -5.80
CA ALA A 109 -22.28 -13.74 -7.05
C ALA A 109 -22.50 -12.34 -7.63
N PHE A 110 -22.12 -11.26 -6.92
CA PHE A 110 -22.38 -9.89 -7.35
C PHE A 110 -21.71 -9.54 -8.67
N PRO A 111 -20.42 -9.85 -8.89
CA PRO A 111 -19.75 -9.52 -10.15
C PRO A 111 -20.37 -10.16 -11.39
N LYS A 112 -21.20 -11.19 -11.24
CA LYS A 112 -21.97 -11.80 -12.34
C LYS A 112 -23.34 -11.12 -12.50
N ARG A 113 -24.00 -10.76 -11.39
CA ARG A 113 -25.36 -10.23 -11.36
C ARG A 113 -25.46 -8.73 -11.63
N PHE A 114 -24.49 -7.95 -11.14
CA PHE A 114 -24.49 -6.49 -11.23
C PHE A 114 -23.20 -6.03 -11.90
N GLN A 115 -23.36 -5.35 -13.04
CA GLN A 115 -22.25 -4.93 -13.89
C GLN A 115 -21.99 -3.42 -13.83
N THR A 116 -22.55 -2.71 -12.85
CA THR A 116 -22.28 -1.27 -12.72
C THR A 116 -20.89 -1.04 -12.12
N TYR A 117 -20.24 0.05 -12.51
CA TYR A 117 -18.89 0.40 -12.08
C TYR A 117 -18.72 0.32 -10.55
N ARG A 118 -19.65 0.93 -9.80
CA ARG A 118 -19.57 0.95 -8.32
C ARG A 118 -19.80 -0.42 -7.71
N SER A 119 -20.76 -1.21 -8.23
CA SER A 119 -21.06 -2.53 -7.66
C SER A 119 -19.88 -3.48 -7.84
N LEU A 120 -19.28 -3.51 -9.03
CA LEU A 120 -18.05 -4.26 -9.28
C LEU A 120 -16.90 -3.77 -8.40
N LEU A 121 -16.71 -2.45 -8.28
CA LEU A 121 -15.58 -1.89 -7.56
C LEU A 121 -15.62 -2.29 -6.09
N TYR A 122 -16.75 -2.09 -5.42
CA TYR A 122 -16.86 -2.40 -4.00
C TYR A 122 -16.95 -3.90 -3.73
N ALA A 123 -17.62 -4.68 -4.59
CA ALA A 123 -17.66 -6.14 -4.44
C ALA A 123 -16.26 -6.75 -4.50
N TYR A 124 -15.47 -6.43 -5.53
CA TYR A 124 -14.11 -6.92 -5.63
C TYR A 124 -13.21 -6.40 -4.50
N ARG A 125 -13.41 -5.17 -4.01
CA ARG A 125 -12.65 -4.68 -2.85
C ARG A 125 -12.94 -5.47 -1.57
N VAL A 126 -14.18 -5.88 -1.33
CA VAL A 126 -14.52 -6.76 -0.19
C VAL A 126 -13.90 -8.14 -0.36
N LEU A 127 -14.02 -8.75 -1.55
CA LEU A 127 -13.44 -10.06 -1.84
C LEU A 127 -11.91 -10.07 -1.67
N VAL A 128 -11.23 -9.03 -2.17
CA VAL A 128 -9.80 -8.81 -1.98
C VAL A 128 -9.46 -8.65 -0.51
N LEU A 129 -10.18 -7.78 0.21
CA LEU A 129 -9.90 -7.48 1.61
C LEU A 129 -10.06 -8.71 2.50
N ARG A 130 -11.06 -9.56 2.25
CA ARG A 130 -11.25 -10.86 2.92
C ARG A 130 -10.00 -11.74 2.81
N HIS A 131 -9.42 -11.87 1.63
CA HIS A 131 -8.18 -12.65 1.46
C HIS A 131 -6.96 -11.98 2.06
N GLN A 132 -6.87 -10.65 2.03
CA GLN A 132 -5.79 -9.91 2.71
C GLN A 132 -5.83 -10.08 4.23
N ILE A 133 -7.02 -10.06 4.83
CA ILE A 133 -7.23 -10.30 6.26
C ILE A 133 -6.77 -11.71 6.63
N ALA A 134 -7.08 -12.70 5.79
CA ALA A 134 -6.64 -14.08 5.94
C ALA A 134 -5.14 -14.29 5.59
N ASN A 135 -4.43 -13.25 5.12
CA ASN A 135 -3.06 -13.33 4.59
C ASN A 135 -2.90 -14.31 3.42
N ASP A 136 -3.96 -14.59 2.67
CA ASP A 136 -3.92 -15.42 1.46
C ASP A 136 -3.55 -14.56 0.25
N TYR A 137 -2.26 -14.27 0.11
CA TYR A 137 -1.74 -13.45 -0.98
C TYR A 137 -1.96 -14.08 -2.37
N GLN A 138 -2.05 -15.41 -2.45
CA GLN A 138 -2.28 -16.12 -3.71
C GLN A 138 -3.71 -15.87 -4.20
N LYS A 139 -4.72 -16.10 -3.36
CA LYS A 139 -6.12 -15.80 -3.73
C LYS A 139 -6.36 -14.31 -3.92
N THR A 140 -5.70 -13.46 -3.11
CA THR A 140 -5.76 -12.00 -3.30
C THR A 140 -5.35 -11.61 -4.73
N LEU A 141 -4.25 -12.18 -5.22
CA LEU A 141 -3.75 -11.93 -6.57
C LEU A 141 -4.69 -12.46 -7.66
N GLU A 142 -5.31 -13.62 -7.46
CA GLU A 142 -6.31 -14.19 -8.38
C GLU A 142 -7.55 -13.28 -8.51
N VAL A 143 -8.15 -12.89 -7.39
CA VAL A 143 -9.32 -12.01 -7.36
C VAL A 143 -9.01 -10.64 -7.96
N CYS A 144 -7.83 -10.08 -7.70
CA CYS A 144 -7.40 -8.82 -8.32
C CYS A 144 -7.27 -8.94 -9.84
N LYS A 145 -6.80 -10.07 -10.37
CA LYS A 145 -6.72 -10.30 -11.83
C LYS A 145 -8.11 -10.40 -12.45
N GLU A 146 -9.04 -11.09 -11.80
CA GLU A 146 -10.46 -11.16 -12.24
C GLU A 146 -11.12 -9.78 -12.24
N ALA A 147 -10.87 -8.99 -11.19
CA ALA A 147 -11.36 -7.61 -11.10
C ALA A 147 -10.84 -6.75 -12.25
N ILE A 148 -9.53 -6.79 -12.53
CA ILE A 148 -8.91 -6.04 -13.63
C ILE A 148 -9.53 -6.43 -14.97
N GLU A 149 -9.77 -7.72 -15.21
CA GLU A 149 -10.38 -8.18 -16.45
C GLU A 149 -11.82 -7.66 -16.60
N SER A 150 -12.59 -7.69 -15.51
CA SER A 150 -13.93 -7.10 -15.48
C SER A 150 -13.91 -5.61 -15.84
N PHE A 151 -12.96 -4.84 -15.31
CA PHE A 151 -12.83 -3.41 -15.61
C PHE A 151 -12.24 -3.10 -16.99
N ARG A 152 -11.45 -3.99 -17.60
CA ARG A 152 -10.93 -3.81 -18.97
C ARG A 152 -12.03 -3.78 -20.01
N THR A 153 -13.14 -4.47 -19.77
CA THR A 153 -14.33 -4.42 -20.65
C THR A 153 -15.03 -3.06 -20.64
N LYS A 154 -14.69 -2.16 -19.71
CA LYS A 154 -15.30 -0.83 -19.55
C LYS A 154 -14.36 0.29 -20.01
N ASP A 155 -14.71 0.99 -21.09
CA ASP A 155 -13.86 2.00 -21.76
C ASP A 155 -13.96 3.44 -21.19
N HIS A 156 -14.20 3.63 -19.89
CA HIS A 156 -14.26 4.97 -19.28
C HIS A 156 -13.11 5.22 -18.28
N LEU A 157 -12.76 6.50 -18.07
CA LEU A 157 -11.63 6.89 -17.21
C LEU A 157 -11.71 6.36 -15.78
N ALA A 158 -12.92 6.25 -15.20
CA ALA A 158 -13.06 5.70 -13.86
C ALA A 158 -12.60 4.23 -13.79
N SER A 159 -12.78 3.43 -14.85
CA SER A 159 -12.21 2.08 -14.95
C SER A 159 -10.71 2.05 -14.77
N LYS A 160 -9.98 3.07 -15.25
CA LYS A 160 -8.51 3.15 -15.05
C LYS A 160 -8.13 3.29 -13.59
N SER A 161 -8.92 4.05 -12.82
CA SER A 161 -8.74 4.19 -11.36
C SER A 161 -9.02 2.87 -10.63
N ALA A 162 -10.06 2.14 -11.03
CA ALA A 162 -10.35 0.80 -10.50
C ALA A 162 -9.23 -0.19 -10.85
N ILE A 163 -8.78 -0.23 -12.11
CA ILE A 163 -7.66 -1.08 -12.56
C ILE A 163 -6.41 -0.78 -11.74
N PHE A 164 -6.06 0.49 -11.54
CA PHE A 164 -4.94 0.88 -10.68
C PHE A 164 -5.09 0.32 -9.25
N THR A 165 -6.29 0.46 -8.65
CA THR A 165 -6.56 0.00 -7.28
C THR A 165 -6.19 -1.48 -7.11
N PHE A 166 -6.57 -2.33 -8.06
CA PHE A 166 -6.27 -3.76 -8.01
C PHE A 166 -4.83 -4.09 -8.44
N GLN A 167 -4.26 -3.36 -9.41
CA GLN A 167 -2.85 -3.53 -9.80
C GLN A 167 -1.89 -3.18 -8.65
N PHE A 168 -2.22 -2.16 -7.86
CA PHE A 168 -1.44 -1.78 -6.70
C PHE A 168 -1.40 -2.89 -5.65
N VAL A 169 -2.52 -3.58 -5.42
CA VAL A 169 -2.58 -4.77 -4.55
C VAL A 169 -1.81 -5.95 -5.14
N ILE A 170 -1.84 -6.17 -6.47
CA ILE A 170 -1.01 -7.19 -7.11
C ILE A 170 0.47 -6.91 -6.88
N LEU A 171 0.90 -5.65 -6.99
CA LEU A 171 2.30 -5.27 -6.77
C LEU A 171 2.77 -5.66 -5.36
N SER A 172 1.98 -5.34 -4.31
CA SER A 172 2.34 -5.71 -2.94
C SER A 172 2.35 -7.23 -2.74
N CYS A 173 1.36 -7.96 -3.30
CA CYS A 173 1.33 -9.43 -3.25
C CYS A 173 2.54 -10.06 -3.96
N CYS A 174 2.98 -9.50 -5.08
CA CYS A 174 4.16 -10.00 -5.80
C CYS A 174 5.45 -9.87 -4.99
N ILE A 175 5.60 -8.83 -4.17
CA ILE A 175 6.75 -8.68 -3.26
C ILE A 175 6.71 -9.79 -2.21
N GLN A 176 5.55 -9.98 -1.56
CA GLN A 176 5.38 -10.98 -0.51
C GLN A 176 5.58 -12.42 -1.01
N LEU A 177 5.02 -12.74 -2.18
CA LEU A 177 5.15 -14.06 -2.82
C LEU A 177 6.49 -14.25 -3.57
N LYS A 178 7.41 -13.29 -3.46
CA LYS A 178 8.70 -13.26 -4.19
C LYS A 178 8.58 -13.42 -5.70
N ARG A 179 7.45 -13.03 -6.29
CA ARG A 179 7.19 -12.99 -7.73
C ARG A 179 7.75 -11.71 -8.34
N TYR A 180 9.04 -11.47 -8.15
CA TYR A 180 9.65 -10.17 -8.41
C TYR A 180 9.55 -9.70 -9.86
N LYS A 181 9.72 -10.60 -10.83
CA LYS A 181 9.57 -10.29 -12.27
C LYS A 181 8.15 -9.85 -12.62
N GLU A 182 7.13 -10.44 -11.99
CA GLU A 182 5.74 -10.02 -12.16
C GLU A 182 5.49 -8.69 -11.46
N GLY A 183 6.06 -8.50 -10.26
CA GLY A 183 6.03 -7.23 -9.53
C GLY A 183 6.58 -6.07 -10.35
N GLU A 184 7.75 -6.22 -10.97
CA GLU A 184 8.37 -5.16 -11.77
C GLU A 184 7.50 -4.77 -12.97
N LYS A 185 6.95 -5.77 -13.68
CA LYS A 185 6.01 -5.52 -14.79
C LYS A 185 4.76 -4.77 -14.31
N THR A 186 4.21 -5.15 -13.16
CA THR A 186 3.03 -4.50 -12.56
C THR A 186 3.34 -3.07 -12.13
N ALA A 187 4.48 -2.82 -11.48
CA ALA A 187 4.90 -1.47 -11.10
C ALA A 187 5.00 -0.54 -12.33
N LEU A 188 5.66 -1.01 -13.39
CA LEU A 188 5.77 -0.25 -14.64
C LEU A 188 4.41 -0.02 -15.32
N ALA A 189 3.48 -0.97 -15.21
CA ALA A 189 2.12 -0.80 -15.72
C ALA A 189 1.34 0.28 -14.94
N CYS A 190 1.43 0.29 -13.61
CA CYS A 190 0.84 1.33 -12.76
C CYS A 190 1.39 2.72 -13.12
N LEU A 191 2.72 2.86 -13.21
CA LEU A 191 3.35 4.15 -13.50
C LEU A 191 2.96 4.73 -14.87
N LYS A 192 2.58 3.90 -15.86
CA LYS A 192 2.12 4.35 -17.18
C LYS A 192 0.74 5.00 -17.18
N ILE A 193 -0.13 4.63 -16.23
CA ILE A 193 -1.53 5.10 -16.19
C ILE A 193 -1.76 6.24 -15.19
N LEU A 194 -0.79 6.45 -14.29
CA LEU A 194 -0.88 7.45 -13.24
C LEU A 194 -0.30 8.79 -13.69
N PRO A 195 -0.96 9.92 -13.36
CA PRO A 195 -0.33 11.23 -13.50
C PRO A 195 0.91 11.33 -12.62
N GLU A 196 2.03 11.75 -13.20
CA GLU A 196 3.26 12.02 -12.45
C GLU A 196 3.00 13.04 -11.33
N GLY A 197 3.58 12.79 -10.15
CA GLY A 197 3.38 13.64 -8.97
C GLY A 197 2.03 13.47 -8.26
N SER A 198 1.16 12.56 -8.68
CA SER A 198 -0.03 12.19 -7.89
C SER A 198 0.34 11.32 -6.68
N GLN A 199 -0.52 11.27 -5.66
CA GLN A 199 -0.31 10.42 -4.48
C GLN A 199 -0.09 8.95 -4.84
N ASN A 200 -0.92 8.44 -5.77
CA ASN A 200 -0.83 7.06 -6.24
C ASN A 200 0.48 6.78 -6.98
N TRP A 201 1.01 7.78 -7.70
CA TRP A 201 2.30 7.68 -8.37
C TRP A 201 3.43 7.52 -7.35
N TYR A 202 3.48 8.37 -6.31
CA TYR A 202 4.47 8.21 -5.22
C TYR A 202 4.32 6.88 -4.50
N SER A 203 3.10 6.48 -4.14
CA SER A 203 2.85 5.19 -3.48
C SER A 203 3.36 4.00 -4.33
N THR A 204 3.24 4.09 -5.65
CA THR A 204 3.77 3.07 -6.57
C THR A 204 5.30 3.08 -6.59
N LEU A 205 5.94 4.25 -6.54
CA LEU A 205 7.40 4.35 -6.46
C LEU A 205 7.94 3.77 -5.15
N GLU A 206 7.25 3.96 -4.03
CA GLU A 206 7.63 3.37 -2.73
C GLU A 206 7.68 1.84 -2.79
N LEU A 207 6.59 1.20 -3.24
CA LEU A 207 6.58 -0.25 -3.43
C LEU A 207 7.64 -0.72 -4.43
N TYR A 208 7.94 0.08 -5.46
CA TYR A 208 8.97 -0.25 -6.42
C TYR A 208 10.40 -0.14 -5.84
N ILE A 209 10.64 0.80 -4.91
CA ILE A 209 11.89 0.85 -4.13
C ILE A 209 12.02 -0.41 -3.27
N ILE A 210 10.97 -0.79 -2.54
CA ILE A 210 10.97 -2.01 -1.72
C ILE A 210 11.24 -3.24 -2.60
N LEU A 211 10.55 -3.39 -3.73
CA LEU A 211 10.79 -4.47 -4.69
C LEU A 211 12.27 -4.49 -5.17
N SER A 212 12.85 -3.33 -5.42
CA SER A 212 14.24 -3.20 -5.85
C SER A 212 15.23 -3.61 -4.75
N PHE A 213 14.93 -3.33 -3.48
CA PHE A 213 15.72 -3.84 -2.35
C PHE A 213 15.60 -5.35 -2.18
N HIS A 214 14.40 -5.92 -2.32
CA HIS A 214 14.16 -7.36 -2.25
C HIS A 214 14.88 -8.13 -3.37
N THR A 215 15.06 -7.50 -4.53
CA THR A 215 15.82 -8.05 -5.67
C THR A 215 17.30 -7.69 -5.66
N GLN A 216 17.79 -6.97 -4.64
CA GLN A 216 19.16 -6.46 -4.54
C GLN A 216 19.57 -5.55 -5.70
N ASN A 217 18.61 -5.00 -6.44
CA ASN A 217 18.86 -4.02 -7.49
C ASN A 217 18.91 -2.60 -6.87
N PHE A 218 19.92 -2.37 -6.03
CA PHE A 218 20.06 -1.11 -5.29
C PHE A 218 20.19 0.11 -6.21
N GLN A 219 20.82 -0.07 -7.38
CA GLN A 219 21.00 1.00 -8.35
C GLN A 219 19.63 1.46 -8.88
N LYS A 220 18.74 0.51 -9.16
CA LYS A 220 17.36 0.82 -9.56
C LYS A 220 16.59 1.52 -8.44
N ALA A 221 16.71 1.05 -7.19
CA ALA A 221 16.09 1.70 -6.03
C ALA A 221 16.50 3.17 -5.91
N ARG A 222 17.80 3.46 -6.10
CA ARG A 222 18.33 4.82 -6.09
C ARG A 222 17.78 5.69 -7.23
N GLU A 223 17.68 5.16 -8.44
CA GLU A 223 17.10 5.89 -9.58
C GLU A 223 15.65 6.27 -9.32
N ILE A 224 14.85 5.34 -8.80
CA ILE A 224 13.44 5.56 -8.45
C ILE A 224 13.34 6.62 -7.35
N PHE A 225 14.18 6.53 -6.32
CA PHE A 225 14.22 7.53 -5.24
C PHE A 225 14.57 8.93 -5.76
N GLN A 226 15.52 9.03 -6.69
CA GLN A 226 15.88 10.30 -7.33
C GLN A 226 14.75 10.85 -8.19
N GLN A 227 14.06 9.99 -8.94
CA GLN A 227 12.88 10.37 -9.72
C GLN A 227 11.79 10.99 -8.84
N ALA A 228 11.50 10.38 -7.68
CA ALA A 228 10.52 10.89 -6.75
C ALA A 228 10.94 12.23 -6.13
N THR A 229 12.14 12.29 -5.55
CA THR A 229 12.63 13.44 -4.76
C THR A 229 12.92 14.69 -5.60
N GLN A 230 13.22 14.53 -6.89
CA GLN A 230 13.46 15.66 -7.80
C GLN A 230 12.17 16.24 -8.40
N HIS A 231 11.03 15.56 -8.23
CA HIS A 231 9.76 16.04 -8.74
C HIS A 231 9.30 17.31 -7.99
N LYS A 232 8.79 18.32 -8.71
CA LYS A 232 8.44 19.63 -8.13
C LYS A 232 7.40 19.54 -7.00
N GLY A 233 6.48 18.58 -7.11
CA GLY A 233 5.42 18.34 -6.13
C GLY A 233 5.85 17.54 -4.89
N PHE A 234 7.11 17.13 -4.79
CA PHE A 234 7.60 16.33 -3.66
C PHE A 234 7.46 17.12 -2.36
N LYS A 235 8.04 18.32 -2.25
CA LYS A 235 7.99 19.09 -0.99
C LYS A 235 6.58 19.37 -0.46
N SER A 236 5.63 19.70 -1.35
CA SER A 236 4.27 20.10 -0.96
C SER A 236 3.37 18.94 -0.50
N GLN A 237 3.65 17.71 -0.95
CA GLN A 237 2.87 16.53 -0.54
C GLN A 237 3.46 15.84 0.70
N TYR A 238 4.65 16.24 1.15
CA TYR A 238 5.53 15.42 2.00
C TYR A 238 5.69 15.86 3.46
N GLU A 239 4.99 16.90 3.91
CA GLU A 239 5.02 17.27 5.34
C GLU A 239 4.50 16.15 6.27
N ASN A 240 3.71 15.19 5.73
CA ASN A 240 3.17 14.04 6.48
C ASN A 240 3.85 12.68 6.21
N ILE A 241 4.64 12.53 5.14
CA ILE A 241 5.19 11.23 4.65
C ILE A 241 6.73 11.14 4.82
N ASN A 242 7.32 12.11 5.52
CA ASN A 242 8.77 12.31 5.64
C ASN A 242 9.54 11.08 6.18
N GLU A 243 8.96 10.32 7.12
CA GLU A 243 9.69 9.26 7.82
C GLU A 243 10.04 8.06 6.94
N GLN A 244 9.13 7.59 6.07
CA GLN A 244 9.40 6.43 5.21
C GLN A 244 10.44 6.74 4.14
N TRP A 245 10.36 7.91 3.51
CA TRP A 245 11.33 8.31 2.50
C TRP A 245 12.70 8.60 3.10
N LEU A 246 12.75 9.12 4.33
CA LEU A 246 14.00 9.23 5.09
C LEU A 246 14.64 7.86 5.33
N ILE A 247 13.85 6.83 5.62
CA ILE A 247 14.36 5.45 5.76
C ILE A 247 14.91 4.94 4.42
N TYR A 248 14.20 5.15 3.31
CA TYR A 248 14.70 4.77 1.98
C TYR A 248 16.00 5.50 1.64
N GLU A 249 16.08 6.80 1.93
CA GLU A 249 17.29 7.60 1.79
C GLU A 249 18.44 7.01 2.63
N ALA A 250 18.18 6.70 3.90
CA ALA A 250 19.15 6.10 4.81
C ALA A 250 19.68 4.75 4.31
N PHE A 251 18.82 3.86 3.81
CA PHE A 251 19.26 2.59 3.22
C PHE A 251 20.09 2.79 1.96
N ILE A 252 19.67 3.68 1.05
CA ILE A 252 20.43 3.99 -0.17
C ILE A 252 21.82 4.54 0.21
N HIS A 253 21.89 5.40 1.23
CA HIS A 253 23.14 5.92 1.76
C HIS A 253 24.03 4.86 2.37
N TYR A 254 23.47 3.98 3.19
CA TYR A 254 24.20 2.86 3.76
C TYR A 254 24.79 1.97 2.67
N PHE A 255 24.00 1.60 1.65
CA PHE A 255 24.47 0.80 0.51
C PHE A 255 25.56 1.49 -0.32
N LEU A 256 25.58 2.83 -0.37
CA LEU A 256 26.67 3.60 -0.96
C LEU A 256 27.94 3.52 -0.12
N GLU A 257 27.85 3.65 1.21
CA GLU A 257 29.01 3.61 2.11
C GLU A 257 29.69 2.24 2.10
N ILE A 258 28.92 1.15 2.11
CA ILE A 258 29.46 -0.22 2.08
C ILE A 258 29.85 -0.70 0.67
N GLY A 259 29.78 0.17 -0.35
CA GLY A 259 30.25 -0.14 -1.71
C GLY A 259 29.34 -1.02 -2.57
N LEU A 260 28.09 -1.27 -2.17
CA LEU A 260 27.10 -2.00 -2.98
C LEU A 260 26.51 -1.14 -4.11
N LEU A 261 26.77 0.16 -4.10
CA LEU A 261 26.32 1.11 -5.10
C LEU A 261 27.51 1.87 -5.69
N THR A 262 27.53 2.03 -7.00
CA THR A 262 28.51 2.91 -7.66
C THR A 262 28.10 4.37 -7.49
N SER A 263 29.04 5.20 -7.04
CA SER A 263 28.91 6.66 -7.09
C SER A 263 28.72 7.12 -8.54
N PRO A 264 27.88 8.13 -8.83
CA PRO A 264 27.68 8.56 -10.22
C PRO A 264 29.02 9.06 -10.80
N LYS A 265 29.44 8.48 -11.93
CA LYS A 265 30.67 8.87 -12.66
C LYS A 265 30.65 10.32 -13.15
N THR A 266 29.47 10.93 -13.25
CA THR A 266 29.29 12.31 -13.68
C THR A 266 29.38 13.22 -12.47
N GLY A 267 30.37 14.12 -12.41
CA GLY A 267 30.64 15.08 -11.33
C GLY A 267 29.54 16.09 -10.98
N LYS A 268 28.27 15.83 -11.33
CA LYS A 268 27.13 16.51 -10.74
C LYS A 268 27.02 16.09 -9.28
N PRO A 269 26.89 17.04 -8.33
CA PRO A 269 26.60 16.69 -6.94
C PRO A 269 25.30 15.88 -6.91
N SER A 270 25.42 14.60 -6.56
CA SER A 270 24.28 13.75 -6.28
C SER A 270 23.36 14.48 -5.30
N ALA A 271 22.04 14.49 -5.52
CA ALA A 271 21.08 15.00 -4.54
C ALA A 271 21.25 14.34 -3.15
N LEU A 272 21.89 13.16 -3.12
CA LEU A 272 22.30 12.42 -1.93
C LEU A 272 23.44 13.11 -1.14
N LYS A 273 24.14 14.13 -1.65
CA LYS A 273 25.31 14.76 -0.98
C LYS A 273 25.01 15.51 0.34
N ARG A 274 23.79 15.42 0.88
CA ARG A 274 23.41 16.10 2.13
C ARG A 274 22.78 15.20 3.20
N PHE A 275 22.75 13.88 3.03
CA PHE A 275 22.29 13.02 4.12
C PHE A 275 23.24 13.14 5.31
N ARG A 276 22.75 13.75 6.39
CA ARG A 276 23.53 13.97 7.61
C ARG A 276 23.38 12.75 8.49
N VAL A 277 24.21 11.73 8.26
CA VAL A 277 24.22 10.48 9.04
C VAL A 277 24.22 10.77 10.54
N GLY A 278 25.07 11.71 11.01
CA GLY A 278 25.10 12.09 12.42
C GLY A 278 23.78 12.67 12.94
N LYS A 279 23.05 13.45 12.12
CA LYS A 279 21.72 13.96 12.50
C LYS A 279 20.72 12.79 12.60
N PHE A 280 20.72 11.92 11.60
CA PHE A 280 19.83 10.76 11.54
C PHE A 280 20.06 9.76 12.69
N LEU A 281 21.32 9.53 13.07
CA LEU A 281 21.69 8.68 14.22
C LEU A 281 21.19 9.24 15.56
N ASN A 282 21.17 10.57 15.67
CA ASN A 282 20.72 11.30 16.86
C ASN A 282 19.20 11.52 16.89
N GLU A 283 18.49 11.31 15.79
CA GLU A 283 17.03 11.35 15.75
C GLU A 283 16.47 10.19 16.58
N VAL A 284 15.72 10.53 17.63
CA VAL A 284 15.01 9.56 18.46
C VAL A 284 13.66 9.30 17.81
N PRO A 285 13.35 8.05 17.39
CA PRO A 285 12.06 7.76 16.79
C PRO A 285 10.92 8.08 17.77
N THR A 286 9.84 8.68 17.28
CA THR A 286 8.64 8.87 18.10
C THR A 286 7.95 7.52 18.25
N PHE A 287 8.12 6.89 19.41
CA PHE A 287 7.58 5.56 19.71
C PHE A 287 6.06 5.60 19.94
N SER A 288 5.28 5.72 18.87
CA SER A 288 3.83 5.53 18.90
C SER A 288 3.44 4.09 18.53
N LYS A 289 2.27 3.65 19.04
CA LYS A 289 1.71 2.33 18.69
C LYS A 289 1.37 2.19 17.20
N ASP A 290 1.20 3.30 16.51
CA ASP A 290 0.75 3.37 15.11
C ASP A 290 1.93 3.35 14.12
N LYS A 291 3.17 3.48 14.60
CA LYS A 291 4.39 3.54 13.78
C LYS A 291 5.33 2.34 13.96
N ARG A 292 4.79 1.17 14.31
CA ARG A 292 5.63 0.02 14.71
C ARG A 292 6.62 -0.42 13.63
N GLY A 293 6.17 -0.53 12.37
CA GLY A 293 7.05 -0.90 11.26
C GLY A 293 8.16 0.12 11.01
N THR A 294 7.77 1.40 10.87
CA THR A 294 8.68 2.53 10.61
C THR A 294 9.76 2.65 11.70
N ASN A 295 9.38 2.55 12.97
CA ASN A 295 10.32 2.66 14.10
C ASN A 295 11.35 1.51 14.12
N ILE A 296 10.93 0.28 13.80
CA ILE A 296 11.84 -0.87 13.71
C ILE A 296 12.88 -0.60 12.61
N SER A 297 12.43 -0.19 11.43
CA SER A 297 13.31 0.08 10.28
C SER A 297 14.33 1.17 10.59
N ILE A 298 13.93 2.27 11.26
CA ILE A 298 14.85 3.34 11.68
C ILE A 298 15.94 2.80 12.60
N ILE A 299 15.58 2.04 13.64
CA ILE A 299 16.58 1.53 14.60
C ILE A 299 17.53 0.56 13.90
N ILE A 300 17.02 -0.32 13.04
CA ILE A 300 17.84 -1.26 12.28
C ILE A 300 18.89 -0.51 11.46
N ILE A 301 18.48 0.48 10.65
CA ILE A 301 19.43 1.21 9.81
C ILE A 301 20.42 2.06 10.63
N GLN A 302 20.01 2.59 11.79
CA GLN A 302 20.93 3.25 12.74
C GLN A 302 22.01 2.26 13.24
N ILE A 303 21.62 1.05 13.65
CA ILE A 303 22.56 0.00 14.09
C ILE A 303 23.52 -0.36 12.95
N LEU A 304 23.02 -0.49 11.71
CA LEU A 304 23.85 -0.82 10.55
C LEU A 304 24.94 0.24 10.30
N PHE A 305 24.59 1.53 10.38
CA PHE A 305 25.57 2.62 10.27
C PHE A 305 26.60 2.59 11.39
N LEU A 306 26.17 2.40 12.65
CA LEU A 306 27.08 2.37 13.79
C LEU A 306 28.04 1.17 13.74
N LEU A 307 27.56 -0.01 13.31
CA LEU A 307 28.38 -1.18 13.07
C LEU A 307 29.41 -0.93 11.96
N HIS A 308 29.00 -0.31 10.85
CA HIS A 308 29.92 0.04 9.77
C HIS A 308 30.99 1.06 10.21
N GLN A 309 30.66 1.95 11.16
CA GLN A 309 31.58 2.92 11.75
C GLN A 309 32.41 2.35 12.92
N HIS A 310 32.26 1.06 13.25
CA HIS A 310 32.88 0.40 14.41
C HIS A 310 32.60 1.08 15.77
N LYS A 311 31.48 1.79 15.88
CA LYS A 311 31.05 2.48 17.12
C LYS A 311 30.28 1.54 18.04
N TYR A 312 30.97 0.53 18.57
CA TYR A 312 30.33 -0.56 19.33
C TYR A 312 29.62 -0.10 20.61
N GLY A 313 30.14 0.91 21.31
CA GLY A 313 29.47 1.50 22.48
C GLY A 313 28.07 2.05 22.13
N ASP A 314 27.98 2.89 21.10
CA ASP A 314 26.70 3.44 20.63
C ASP A 314 25.73 2.35 20.18
N VAL A 315 26.23 1.23 19.63
CA VAL A 315 25.40 0.07 19.26
C VAL A 315 24.75 -0.55 20.49
N ILE A 316 25.49 -0.68 21.60
CA ILE A 316 24.98 -1.24 22.86
C ILE A 316 23.84 -0.38 23.41
N ASP A 317 24.04 0.94 23.46
CA ASP A 317 23.02 1.89 23.94
C ASP A 317 21.73 1.79 23.11
N LYS A 318 21.86 1.73 21.79
CA LYS A 318 20.71 1.56 20.88
C LYS A 318 20.03 0.20 21.04
N MET A 319 20.78 -0.85 21.35
CA MET A 319 20.24 -2.19 21.57
C MET A 319 19.40 -2.29 22.84
N GLU A 320 19.76 -1.59 23.92
CA GLU A 320 18.94 -1.53 25.13
C GLU A 320 17.58 -0.87 24.86
N ALA A 321 17.60 0.27 24.16
CA ALA A 321 16.38 0.96 23.74
C ALA A 321 15.49 0.06 22.85
N LEU A 322 16.12 -0.65 21.91
CA LEU A 322 15.43 -1.59 21.02
C LEU A 322 14.81 -2.77 21.78
N ASN A 323 15.52 -3.33 22.76
CA ASN A 323 15.01 -4.45 23.57
C ASN A 323 13.77 -4.04 24.38
N MET A 324 13.79 -2.85 25.00
CA MET A 324 12.62 -2.28 25.67
C MET A 324 11.44 -2.08 24.72
N TYR A 325 11.71 -1.57 23.51
CA TYR A 325 10.70 -1.40 22.47
C TYR A 325 10.06 -2.74 22.06
N CYS A 326 10.88 -3.77 21.84
CA CYS A 326 10.41 -5.12 21.48
C CYS A 326 9.48 -5.70 22.54
N HIS A 327 9.89 -5.61 23.81
CA HIS A 327 9.10 -6.10 24.92
C HIS A 327 7.76 -5.38 25.05
N ARG A 328 7.67 -4.12 24.64
CA ARG A 328 6.46 -3.30 24.76
C ARG A 328 5.52 -3.40 23.55
N TYR A 329 6.05 -3.59 22.33
CA TYR A 329 5.27 -3.44 21.09
C TYR A 329 5.31 -4.63 20.12
N LEU A 330 6.26 -5.56 20.24
CA LEU A 330 6.44 -6.70 19.31
C LEU A 330 5.98 -8.04 19.90
N ARG A 331 4.86 -8.00 20.62
CA ARG A 331 4.17 -9.21 21.11
C ARG A 331 3.04 -9.53 20.15
N ARG A 332 3.23 -10.49 19.23
CA ARG A 332 2.23 -11.25 18.40
C ARG A 332 2.84 -11.69 17.06
N ASP A 333 2.14 -12.60 16.38
CA ASP A 333 2.50 -13.24 15.10
C ASP A 333 2.91 -12.24 13.99
N ASP A 334 2.26 -11.08 13.90
CA ASP A 334 2.41 -10.12 12.79
C ASP A 334 3.76 -9.38 12.75
N THR A 335 4.57 -9.54 13.80
CA THR A 335 5.94 -8.97 13.91
C THR A 335 6.99 -10.02 14.25
N TYR A 336 6.65 -11.30 14.05
CA TYR A 336 7.50 -12.43 14.43
C TYR A 336 8.89 -12.36 13.78
N ARG A 337 8.94 -12.04 12.47
CA ARG A 337 10.21 -11.93 11.73
C ARG A 337 11.05 -10.77 12.27
N SER A 338 10.45 -9.60 12.48
CA SER A 338 11.16 -8.46 13.10
C SER A 338 11.71 -8.82 14.48
N ASN A 339 10.93 -9.53 15.31
CA ASN A 339 11.36 -9.98 16.63
C ASN A 339 12.55 -10.95 16.54
N CYS A 340 12.52 -11.90 15.60
CA CYS A 340 13.65 -12.81 15.36
C CYS A 340 14.91 -12.03 14.95
N PHE A 341 14.80 -11.13 13.97
CA PHE A 341 15.94 -10.34 13.50
C PHE A 341 16.53 -9.46 14.61
N ILE A 342 15.68 -8.80 15.40
CA ILE A 342 16.14 -7.99 16.53
C ILE A 342 16.85 -8.87 17.58
N LYS A 343 16.31 -10.05 17.90
CA LYS A 343 16.98 -10.98 18.81
C LYS A 343 18.34 -11.45 18.30
N MET A 344 18.53 -11.54 16.98
CA MET A 344 19.84 -11.79 16.37
C MET A 344 20.80 -10.62 16.62
N LEU A 345 20.35 -9.37 16.40
CA LEU A 345 21.15 -8.17 16.69
C LEU A 345 21.54 -8.08 18.16
N LEU A 346 20.63 -8.39 19.09
CA LEU A 346 20.91 -8.41 20.53
C LEU A 346 22.01 -9.43 20.93
N GLN A 347 22.39 -10.37 20.06
CA GLN A 347 23.52 -11.26 20.34
C GLN A 347 24.89 -10.63 20.05
N LEU A 348 24.96 -9.51 19.34
CA LEU A 348 26.22 -8.88 18.95
C LEU A 348 27.07 -8.45 20.17
N PRO A 349 26.53 -7.76 21.20
CA PRO A 349 27.30 -7.43 22.40
C PRO A 349 27.67 -8.69 23.20
N HIS A 350 26.78 -9.67 23.27
CA HIS A 350 27.10 -10.94 23.94
C HIS A 350 28.16 -11.77 23.21
N ALA A 351 28.41 -11.47 21.93
CA ALA A 351 29.48 -12.04 21.12
C ALA A 351 30.73 -11.16 21.11
N ARG A 352 30.74 -10.01 21.82
CA ARG A 352 31.79 -8.98 21.74
C ARG A 352 32.11 -8.56 20.31
N PHE A 353 31.07 -8.47 19.48
CA PHE A 353 31.13 -8.14 18.06
C PHE A 353 32.03 -9.08 17.23
N ASN A 354 32.40 -10.25 17.77
CA ASN A 354 33.15 -11.26 17.04
C ASN A 354 32.25 -11.99 16.04
N ARG A 355 32.66 -12.04 14.77
CA ARG A 355 31.88 -12.64 13.68
C ARG A 355 31.48 -14.09 13.95
N VAL A 356 32.41 -14.94 14.37
CA VAL A 356 32.16 -16.37 14.58
C VAL A 356 31.24 -16.59 15.79
N ALA A 357 31.50 -15.88 16.89
CA ALA A 357 30.67 -15.96 18.08
C ALA A 357 29.24 -15.43 17.82
N ALA A 358 29.10 -14.35 17.05
CA ALA A 358 27.82 -13.76 16.68
C ALA A 358 26.97 -14.74 15.85
N ILE A 359 27.55 -15.36 14.82
CA ILE A 359 26.87 -16.40 14.02
C ILE A 359 26.39 -17.54 14.91
N ARG A 360 27.26 -18.05 15.80
CA ARG A 360 26.93 -19.16 16.70
C ARG A 360 25.78 -18.80 17.66
N LYS A 361 25.83 -17.62 18.29
CA LYS A 361 24.81 -17.18 19.26
C LYS A 361 23.48 -16.83 18.60
N ALA A 362 23.50 -16.24 17.39
CA ALA A 362 22.30 -15.85 16.67
C ALA A 362 21.61 -17.00 15.93
N ARG A 363 22.29 -18.15 15.72
CA ARG A 363 21.80 -19.30 14.94
C ARG A 363 20.37 -19.71 15.28
N LYS A 364 20.04 -19.86 16.57
CA LYS A 364 18.68 -20.22 17.02
C LYS A 364 17.60 -19.26 16.48
N TYR A 365 17.89 -17.96 16.45
CA TYR A 365 16.93 -16.95 15.99
C TYR A 365 16.90 -16.84 14.46
N PHE A 366 18.04 -17.08 13.81
CA PHE A 366 18.13 -17.13 12.36
C PHE A 366 17.37 -18.33 11.77
N ASP A 367 17.48 -19.50 12.41
CA ASP A 367 16.74 -20.69 11.99
C ASP A 367 15.22 -20.45 12.15
N LYS A 368 14.79 -19.85 13.27
CA LYS A 368 13.41 -19.40 13.48
C LYS A 368 12.91 -18.37 12.46
N LEU A 369 13.76 -17.44 12.04
CA LEU A 369 13.44 -16.47 11.00
C LEU A 369 13.14 -17.19 9.66
N LYS A 370 13.93 -18.23 9.34
CA LYS A 370 13.76 -19.03 8.12
C LYS A 370 12.55 -19.95 8.14
N GLU A 371 12.14 -20.44 9.31
CA GLU A 371 10.93 -21.25 9.49
C GLU A 371 9.66 -20.48 9.09
N VAL A 372 9.67 -19.15 9.19
CA VAL A 372 8.56 -18.27 8.80
C VAL A 372 9.02 -17.38 7.63
N PRO A 373 9.00 -17.91 6.40
CA PRO A 373 9.38 -17.13 5.22
C PRO A 373 8.36 -16.01 4.97
N LEU A 374 8.79 -14.93 4.29
CA LEU A 374 7.96 -13.75 3.98
C LEU A 374 6.62 -14.11 3.32
N GLU A 375 6.62 -15.15 2.49
CA GLU A 375 5.45 -15.65 1.75
C GLU A 375 4.30 -16.09 2.66
N VAL A 376 4.61 -16.53 3.89
CA VAL A 376 3.65 -17.05 4.88
C VAL A 376 3.55 -16.12 6.10
N ALA A 377 4.43 -15.13 6.19
CA ALA A 377 4.42 -14.18 7.29
C ALA A 377 3.23 -13.24 7.17
N LYS A 378 2.54 -12.99 8.29
CA LYS A 378 1.54 -11.93 8.42
C LYS A 378 2.15 -10.52 8.38
N GLN A 379 3.48 -10.44 8.38
CA GLN A 379 4.23 -9.19 8.38
C GLN A 379 4.28 -8.61 6.97
N GLY A 380 3.78 -7.38 6.81
CA GLY A 380 3.84 -6.64 5.54
C GLY A 380 5.27 -6.35 5.06
N SER A 381 5.48 -6.33 3.74
CA SER A 381 6.74 -5.94 3.11
C SER A 381 7.15 -4.49 3.41
N GLU A 382 6.21 -3.64 3.81
CA GLU A 382 6.47 -2.27 4.27
C GLU A 382 7.19 -2.21 5.64
N ILE A 383 7.11 -3.31 6.42
CA ILE A 383 7.86 -3.46 7.69
C ILE A 383 9.26 -4.01 7.39
N GLU A 384 9.36 -5.00 6.51
CA GLU A 384 10.64 -5.58 6.06
C GLU A 384 11.06 -4.98 4.71
N ILE A 385 11.43 -3.70 4.74
CA ILE A 385 11.83 -2.91 3.56
C ILE A 385 13.00 -3.57 2.80
N VAL A 386 13.93 -4.16 3.55
CA VAL A 386 15.04 -4.97 3.05
C VAL A 386 14.97 -6.33 3.73
N PRO A 387 15.10 -7.46 2.99
CA PRO A 387 15.04 -8.79 3.59
C PRO A 387 15.99 -8.94 4.78
N TYR A 388 15.49 -9.44 5.91
CA TYR A 388 16.30 -9.58 7.12
C TYR A 388 17.46 -10.57 6.95
N GLU A 389 17.31 -11.57 6.10
CA GLU A 389 18.40 -12.49 5.75
C GLU A 389 19.54 -11.75 5.04
N LEU A 390 19.21 -10.78 4.18
CA LEU A 390 20.19 -9.93 3.51
C LEU A 390 20.83 -8.96 4.50
N LEU A 391 20.04 -8.28 5.33
CA LEU A 391 20.60 -7.38 6.35
C LEU A 391 21.51 -8.13 7.33
N TRP A 392 21.15 -9.35 7.73
CA TRP A 392 22.01 -10.17 8.58
C TRP A 392 23.34 -10.51 7.91
N LYS A 393 23.31 -10.84 6.61
CA LYS A 393 24.54 -11.06 5.85
C LYS A 393 25.44 -9.83 5.89
N LEU A 394 24.89 -8.63 5.67
CA LEU A 394 25.64 -7.37 5.74
C LEU A 394 26.19 -7.08 7.14
N VAL A 395 25.42 -7.35 8.19
CA VAL A 395 25.90 -7.28 9.59
C VAL A 395 27.09 -8.20 9.79
N ILE A 396 27.01 -9.46 9.37
CA ILE A 396 28.11 -10.41 9.56
C ILE A 396 29.35 -10.05 8.74
N GLU A 397 29.18 -9.42 7.58
CA GLU A 397 30.28 -8.93 6.74
C GLU A 397 30.96 -7.68 7.32
N SER A 398 30.29 -6.90 8.17
CA SER A 398 30.89 -5.74 8.84
C SER A 398 31.66 -6.09 10.13
N LEU A 399 31.52 -7.31 10.65
CA LEU A 399 32.25 -7.79 11.83
C LEU A 399 33.57 -8.46 11.44
N ASP A 400 34.57 -8.36 12.31
CA ASP A 400 35.86 -9.03 12.14
C ASP A 400 35.98 -10.31 12.99
N HIS A 401 37.16 -10.95 12.93
CA HIS A 401 37.49 -12.17 13.69
C HIS A 401 38.05 -11.88 15.10
N SER A 402 38.18 -10.61 15.49
CA SER A 402 38.73 -10.20 16.77
C SER A 402 37.63 -10.13 17.84
N PHE A 403 38.02 -10.15 19.11
CA PHE A 403 37.12 -9.79 20.20
C PHE A 403 37.36 -8.33 20.54
N HIS A 404 36.31 -7.52 20.51
CA HIS A 404 36.39 -6.11 20.87
C HIS A 404 36.04 -5.91 22.34
N GLU A 405 36.88 -5.19 23.06
CA GLU A 405 36.56 -4.64 24.38
C GLU A 405 36.00 -3.23 24.18
N TYR A 406 34.98 -2.88 24.96
CA TYR A 406 34.22 -1.63 24.84
C TYR A 406 33.82 -1.13 26.21
#